data_AF-A0A8S4BFP9-F1
#
_entry.id   AF-A0A8S4BFP9-F1
#
_cell.length_a   1.000
_cell.length_b   1.000
_cell.length_c   1.000
_cell.angle_alpha   90.00
_cell.angle_beta   90.00
_cell.angle_gamma   90.00
#
_symmetry.space_group_name_H-M   'P 1'
#
loop_
_entity.id
_entity.type
_entity.pdbx_description
1 polymer ?
#
loop_
_entity_poly.entity_id
_entity_poly.type
_entity_poly.pdbx_seq_one_letter_code
_entity_poly.pdbx_strand_id
1 'polypeptide(L)'
;QVRLPNCNLEDEKSLKKKGRGSFDHREIQRWDKATKTYIDVERPYIVATYNKYMGGVDLLDSFRAKYKFTLKSRRWYMYIFWHTITLAVVNAWLLYKRHCQALAMPKKEMLNMRKFQAQLASSLIL
;
A
#
# COMPACT_ATOMS: atom_id res chain seq x y z
N GLN A 1 -0.20 15.54 17.16
CA GLN A 1 -1.46 14.91 16.72
C GLN A 1 -2.33 16.02 16.12
N VAL A 2 -2.23 16.25 14.81
CA VAL A 2 -2.92 17.38 14.18
C VAL A 2 -4.36 16.95 13.86
N ARG A 3 -5.32 17.50 14.59
CA ARG A 3 -6.77 17.30 14.32
C ARG A 3 -7.08 17.88 12.94
N LEU A 4 -7.93 17.20 12.18
CA LEU A 4 -8.45 17.74 10.91
C LEU A 4 -9.06 19.13 11.18
N PRO A 5 -8.66 20.18 10.45
CA PRO A 5 -9.24 21.51 10.63
C PRO A 5 -10.75 21.44 10.36
N ASN A 6 -11.56 22.02 11.25
CA ASN A 6 -13.03 22.05 11.25
C ASN A 6 -13.77 20.78 11.70
N CYS A 7 -13.11 19.78 12.30
CA CYS A 7 -13.82 18.70 12.99
C CYS A 7 -14.06 19.05 14.48
N ASN A 8 -15.21 19.64 14.80
CA ASN A 8 -15.68 19.74 16.18
C ASN A 8 -16.24 18.39 16.62
N LEU A 9 -15.66 17.79 17.67
CA LEU A 9 -16.19 16.57 18.29
C LEU A 9 -17.54 16.90 18.95
N GLU A 10 -18.60 16.17 18.58
CA GLU A 10 -19.90 16.31 19.24
C GLU A 10 -19.83 15.83 20.70
N ASP A 11 -20.60 16.47 21.59
CA ASP A 11 -20.70 16.09 23.00
C ASP A 11 -21.30 14.68 23.19
N GLU A 12 -20.89 14.00 24.26
CA GLU A 12 -21.31 12.62 24.58
C GLU A 12 -22.84 12.47 24.71
N LYS A 13 -23.53 13.51 25.19
CA LYS A 13 -25.00 13.55 25.29
C LYS A 13 -25.67 13.53 23.90
N SER A 14 -25.10 14.25 22.94
CA SER A 14 -25.56 14.29 21.55
C SER A 14 -25.30 12.97 20.84
N LEU A 15 -24.14 12.36 21.08
CA LEU A 15 -23.76 11.04 20.56
C LEU A 15 -24.66 9.91 21.10
N LYS A 16 -25.06 9.97 22.38
CA LYS A 16 -26.02 9.01 22.96
C LYS A 16 -27.41 9.10 22.33
N LYS A 17 -27.84 10.29 21.91
CA LYS A 17 -29.15 10.52 21.27
C LYS A 17 -29.17 10.14 19.78
N LYS A 18 -28.08 10.40 19.06
CA LYS A 18 -27.96 10.10 17.62
C LYS A 18 -27.46 8.68 17.31
N GLY A 19 -26.96 7.95 18.31
CA GLY A 19 -26.31 6.65 18.13
C GLY A 19 -24.80 6.79 17.97
N ARG A 20 -24.03 5.81 18.47
CA ARG A 20 -22.56 5.80 18.36
C ARG A 20 -22.17 5.32 16.95
N GLY A 21 -21.69 6.22 16.09
CA GLY A 21 -21.29 5.88 14.72
C GLY A 21 -20.58 7.04 14.00
N SER A 22 -19.96 6.73 12.86
CA SER A 22 -19.35 7.73 11.96
C SER A 22 -20.43 8.35 11.09
N PHE A 23 -20.82 9.60 11.34
CA PHE A 23 -21.88 10.31 10.61
C PHE A 23 -21.53 10.68 9.16
N ASP A 24 -20.27 10.53 8.75
CA ASP A 24 -19.86 10.68 7.35
C ASP A 24 -20.00 9.32 6.65
N HIS A 25 -21.12 9.16 5.96
CA HIS A 25 -21.46 7.99 5.17
C HIS A 25 -21.43 8.35 3.68
N ARG A 26 -20.88 7.44 2.85
CA ARG A 26 -20.93 7.57 1.39
C ARG A 26 -21.48 6.28 0.79
N GLU A 27 -22.38 6.44 -0.17
CA GLU A 27 -22.86 5.32 -0.98
C GLU A 27 -21.74 4.80 -1.89
N ILE A 28 -21.63 3.48 -1.95
CA ILE A 28 -20.75 2.79 -2.88
C ILE A 28 -21.47 1.63 -3.54
N GLN A 29 -21.15 1.38 -4.81
CA GLN A 29 -21.55 0.16 -5.48
C GLN A 29 -20.70 -1.00 -4.99
N ARG A 30 -21.35 -2.04 -4.48
CA ARG A 30 -20.73 -3.29 -4.06
C ARG A 30 -21.37 -4.46 -4.80
N TRP A 31 -20.54 -5.38 -5.27
CA TRP A 31 -21.03 -6.63 -5.82
C TRP A 31 -21.64 -7.50 -4.72
N ASP A 32 -22.90 -7.86 -4.88
CA ASP A 32 -23.56 -8.86 -4.05
C ASP A 32 -23.51 -10.23 -4.75
N LYS A 33 -22.97 -11.23 -4.02
CA LYS A 33 -22.84 -12.60 -4.54
C LYS A 33 -24.17 -13.34 -4.57
N ALA A 34 -25.12 -12.97 -3.71
CA ALA A 34 -26.42 -13.65 -3.63
C ALA A 34 -27.30 -13.27 -4.82
N THR A 35 -27.46 -11.96 -5.07
CA THR A 35 -28.25 -11.44 -6.19
C THR A 35 -27.48 -11.38 -7.51
N LYS A 36 -26.14 -11.55 -7.48
CA LYS A 36 -25.24 -11.37 -8.65
C LYS A 36 -25.44 -10.01 -9.34
N THR A 37 -25.68 -8.98 -8.55
CA THR A 37 -25.85 -7.60 -9.05
C THR A 37 -25.01 -6.64 -8.21
N TYR A 38 -24.78 -5.44 -8.74
CA TYR A 38 -24.22 -4.34 -7.95
C TYR A 38 -25.34 -3.68 -7.18
N ILE A 39 -25.18 -3.63 -5.86
CA ILE A 39 -26.09 -2.94 -4.94
C ILE A 39 -25.39 -1.71 -4.36
N ASP A 40 -26.14 -0.64 -4.16
CA ASP A 40 -25.66 0.54 -3.46
C ASP A 40 -25.70 0.27 -1.96
N VAL A 41 -24.54 0.38 -1.32
CA VAL A 41 -24.37 0.14 0.12
C VAL A 41 -23.77 1.37 0.76
N GLU A 42 -24.39 1.81 1.85
CA GLU A 42 -23.86 2.89 2.66
C GLU A 42 -22.60 2.43 3.41
N ARG A 43 -21.48 3.11 3.17
CA ARG A 43 -20.20 2.81 3.81
C ARG A 43 -19.70 4.01 4.61
N PRO A 44 -19.31 3.82 5.88
CA PRO A 44 -18.65 4.87 6.65
C PRO A 44 -17.34 5.35 6.00
N TYR A 45 -17.08 6.65 6.04
CA TYR A 45 -15.88 7.28 5.47
C TYR A 45 -14.57 6.68 6.02
N ILE A 46 -14.57 6.27 7.30
CA ILE A 46 -13.41 5.63 7.93
C ILE A 46 -13.01 4.32 7.22
N VAL A 47 -13.97 3.54 6.74
CA VAL A 47 -13.71 2.29 6.00
C VAL A 47 -13.09 2.60 4.63
N ALA A 48 -13.54 3.67 3.98
CA ALA A 48 -12.95 4.13 2.73
C ALA A 48 -11.48 4.54 2.91
N THR A 49 -11.21 5.29 3.97
CA THR A 49 -9.86 5.76 4.34
C THR A 49 -8.96 4.57 4.66
N TYR A 50 -9.44 3.63 5.47
CA TYR A 50 -8.70 2.41 5.79
C TYR A 50 -8.33 1.63 4.53
N ASN A 51 -9.32 1.30 3.67
CA ASN A 51 -9.07 0.53 2.44
C ASN A 51 -8.13 1.24 1.47
N LYS A 52 -8.14 2.59 1.44
CA LYS A 52 -7.23 3.38 0.60
C LYS A 52 -5.76 3.23 1.00
N TYR A 53 -5.47 3.11 2.30
CA TYR A 53 -4.10 3.09 2.83
C TYR A 53 -3.64 1.69 3.29
N MET A 54 -4.55 0.73 3.48
CA MET A 54 -4.25 -0.63 3.94
C MET A 54 -3.27 -1.37 3.00
N GLY A 55 -3.38 -1.17 1.68
CA GLY A 55 -2.65 -1.95 0.68
C GLY A 55 -1.14 -1.72 0.60
N GLY A 56 -0.57 -0.83 1.42
CA GLY A 56 0.88 -0.56 1.41
C GLY A 56 1.72 -1.79 1.77
N VAL A 57 1.29 -2.56 2.77
CA VAL A 57 1.98 -3.78 3.22
C VAL A 57 1.80 -4.91 2.22
N ASP A 58 0.58 -5.08 1.69
CA ASP A 58 0.28 -6.12 0.70
C ASP A 58 1.07 -5.90 -0.60
N LEU A 59 1.28 -4.65 -0.99
CA LEU A 59 2.11 -4.33 -2.16
C LEU A 59 3.56 -4.75 -1.94
N LEU A 60 4.14 -4.48 -0.77
CA LEU A 60 5.48 -4.95 -0.43
C LEU A 60 5.55 -6.48 -0.44
N ASP A 61 4.56 -7.16 0.14
CA ASP A 61 4.53 -8.62 0.17
C ASP A 61 4.39 -9.22 -1.24
N SER A 62 3.62 -8.58 -2.12
CA SER A 62 3.50 -8.98 -3.52
C SER A 62 4.83 -8.87 -4.28
N PHE A 63 5.59 -7.79 -4.06
CA PHE A 63 6.93 -7.64 -4.64
C PHE A 63 7.90 -8.66 -4.07
N ARG A 64 7.85 -8.92 -2.75
CA ARG A 64 8.67 -9.94 -2.11
C ARG A 64 8.39 -11.33 -2.69
N ALA A 65 7.11 -11.69 -2.88
CA ALA A 65 6.72 -12.98 -3.45
C ALA A 65 7.21 -13.13 -4.91
N LYS A 66 7.08 -12.06 -5.71
CA LYS A 66 7.45 -12.08 -7.13
C LYS A 66 8.95 -12.15 -7.39
N TYR A 67 9.78 -11.61 -6.49
CA TYR A 67 11.24 -11.53 -6.65
C TYR A 67 11.99 -12.23 -5.51
N LYS A 68 11.38 -13.26 -4.91
CA LYS A 68 11.97 -14.02 -3.81
C LYS A 68 13.21 -14.76 -4.28
N PHE A 69 14.34 -14.52 -3.63
CA PHE A 69 15.55 -15.34 -3.80
C PHE A 69 15.38 -16.68 -3.05
N THR A 70 15.58 -17.80 -3.74
CA THR A 70 15.54 -19.13 -3.13
C THR A 70 16.89 -19.47 -2.50
N LEU A 71 17.18 -18.87 -1.35
CA LEU A 71 18.37 -19.18 -0.56
C LEU A 71 17.99 -20.13 0.57
N LYS A 72 18.45 -21.38 0.49
CA LYS A 72 18.30 -22.35 1.59
C LYS A 72 19.45 -22.14 2.56
N SER A 73 19.15 -21.70 3.77
CA SER A 73 20.13 -21.61 4.86
C SER A 73 19.60 -22.24 6.13
N ARG A 74 20.47 -22.93 6.88
CA ARG A 74 20.16 -23.45 8.22
C ARG A 74 20.23 -22.37 9.30
N ARG A 75 20.85 -21.21 9.01
CA ARG A 75 21.03 -20.12 9.96
C ARG A 75 19.89 -19.12 9.83
N TRP A 76 19.04 -19.03 10.87
CA TRP A 76 17.81 -18.22 10.84
C TRP A 76 18.07 -16.73 10.55
N TYR A 77 19.17 -16.16 11.06
CA TYR A 77 19.52 -14.75 10.86
C TYR A 77 19.81 -14.40 9.39
N MET A 78 20.23 -15.37 8.56
CA MET A 78 20.45 -15.13 7.14
C MET A 78 19.14 -14.76 6.44
N TYR A 79 18.00 -15.30 6.88
CA TYR A 79 16.70 -14.90 6.32
C TYR A 79 16.37 -13.44 6.59
N ILE A 80 16.72 -12.92 7.78
CA ILE A 80 16.52 -11.51 8.12
C ILE A 80 17.44 -10.64 7.27
N PHE A 81 18.71 -11.01 7.15
CA PHE A 81 19.68 -10.28 6.31
C PHE A 81 19.25 -10.19 4.84
N TRP A 82 18.80 -11.30 4.25
CA TRP A 82 18.31 -11.28 2.87
C TRP A 82 16.98 -10.55 2.73
N HIS A 83 16.14 -10.59 3.76
CA HIS A 83 14.89 -9.85 3.80
C HIS A 83 15.14 -8.33 3.80
N THR A 84 16.08 -7.84 4.59
CA THR A 84 16.42 -6.40 4.63
C THR A 84 17.00 -5.92 3.30
N ILE A 85 17.89 -6.70 2.67
CA ILE A 85 18.40 -6.40 1.33
C ILE A 85 17.26 -6.33 0.31
N THR A 86 16.36 -7.31 0.32
CA THR A 86 15.21 -7.33 -0.60
C THR A 86 14.32 -6.10 -0.41
N LEU A 87 14.07 -5.70 0.84
CA LEU A 87 13.33 -4.46 1.14
C LEU A 87 14.05 -3.23 0.59
N ALA A 88 15.36 -3.12 0.81
CA ALA A 88 16.15 -1.99 0.33
C ALA A 88 16.09 -1.86 -1.20
N VAL A 89 16.20 -2.98 -1.92
CA VAL A 89 16.11 -3.02 -3.39
C VAL A 89 14.72 -2.60 -3.88
N VAL A 90 13.63 -3.09 -3.25
CA VAL A 90 12.26 -2.70 -3.60
C VAL A 90 12.03 -1.21 -3.34
N ASN A 91 12.53 -0.69 -2.21
CA ASN A 91 12.41 0.73 -1.87
C ASN A 91 13.21 1.61 -2.85
N ALA A 92 14.42 1.22 -3.21
CA ALA A 92 15.23 1.90 -4.23
C ALA A 92 14.52 1.91 -5.59
N TRP A 93 13.88 0.80 -5.98
CA TRP A 93 13.08 0.70 -7.19
C TRP A 93 11.87 1.67 -7.18
N LEU A 94 11.15 1.75 -6.06
CA LEU A 94 10.04 2.68 -5.90
C LEU A 94 10.51 4.14 -5.96
N LEU A 95 11.67 4.45 -5.38
CA LEU A 95 12.28 5.77 -5.44
C LEU A 95 12.68 6.14 -6.88
N TYR A 96 13.34 5.23 -7.60
CA TYR A 96 13.65 5.39 -9.01
C TYR A 96 12.39 5.71 -9.83
N LYS A 97 11.30 4.95 -9.63
CA LYS A 97 10.03 5.21 -10.33
C LYS A 97 9.49 6.62 -10.04
N ARG A 98 9.56 7.07 -8.79
CA ARG A 98 9.13 8.43 -8.40
C ARG A 98 10.00 9.49 -9.08
N HIS A 99 11.32 9.30 -9.13
CA HIS A 99 12.21 10.21 -9.84
C HIS A 99 11.93 10.26 -11.35
N CYS A 100 11.73 9.12 -12.01
CA CYS A 100 11.37 9.09 -13.43
C CYS A 100 10.04 9.80 -13.70
N GLN A 101 9.06 9.67 -12.80
CA GLN A 101 7.79 10.39 -12.90
C GLN A 101 7.97 11.89 -12.73
N ALA A 102 8.77 12.33 -11.75
CA ALA A 102 9.07 13.73 -11.52
C ALA A 102 9.80 14.39 -12.71
N LEU A 103 10.66 13.62 -13.40
CA LEU A 103 11.37 14.05 -14.60
C LEU A 103 10.54 13.88 -15.90
N ALA A 104 9.26 13.51 -15.79
CA ALA A 104 8.37 13.26 -16.93
C ALA A 104 8.94 12.29 -17.98
N MET A 105 9.71 11.29 -17.54
CA MET A 105 10.33 10.32 -18.45
C MET A 105 9.27 9.43 -19.12
N PRO A 106 9.42 9.13 -20.43
CA PRO A 106 8.51 8.22 -21.10
C PRO A 106 8.63 6.82 -20.51
N LYS A 107 7.47 6.17 -20.26
CA LYS A 107 7.41 4.81 -19.68
C LYS A 107 8.24 3.77 -20.45
N LYS A 108 8.48 3.99 -21.74
CA LYS A 108 9.28 3.10 -22.61
C LYS A 108 10.76 3.06 -22.20
N GLU A 109 11.26 4.15 -21.62
CA GLU A 109 12.65 4.28 -21.16
C GLU A 109 12.81 3.91 -19.68
N MET A 110 11.71 3.81 -18.93
CA MET A 110 11.75 3.30 -17.58
C MET A 110 12.15 1.83 -17.58
N LEU A 111 13.12 1.50 -16.73
CA LEU A 111 13.56 0.12 -16.55
C LEU A 111 12.40 -0.74 -16.03
N ASN A 112 12.46 -2.05 -16.26
CA ASN A 112 11.64 -2.99 -15.51
C ASN A 112 12.40 -3.39 -14.24
N MET A 113 11.68 -3.80 -13.19
CA MET A 113 12.31 -4.14 -11.91
C MET A 113 13.48 -5.13 -12.03
N ARG A 114 13.39 -6.15 -12.89
CA ARG A 114 14.50 -7.09 -13.15
C ARG A 114 15.72 -6.42 -13.79
N LYS A 115 15.50 -5.50 -14.74
CA LYS A 115 16.59 -4.75 -15.39
C LYS A 115 17.26 -3.80 -14.40
N PHE A 116 16.46 -3.15 -13.55
CA PHE A 116 16.95 -2.34 -12.44
C PHE A 116 17.79 -3.17 -11.47
N GLN A 117 17.31 -4.35 -11.06
CA GLN A 117 18.07 -5.26 -10.20
C GLN A 117 19.38 -5.71 -10.84
N ALA A 118 19.39 -6.01 -12.14
CA ALA A 118 20.59 -6.39 -12.87
C ALA A 118 21.61 -5.24 -12.90
N GLN A 119 21.18 -4.02 -13.22
CA GLN A 119 22.05 -2.83 -13.19
C GLN A 119 22.57 -2.55 -11.79
N LEU A 120 21.72 -2.64 -10.76
CA LEU A 120 22.11 -2.45 -9.38
C LEU A 120 23.17 -3.49 -8.96
N ALA A 121 22.99 -4.75 -9.34
CA ALA A 121 23.97 -5.79 -9.08
C ALA A 121 25.30 -5.51 -9.78
N SER A 122 25.28 -5.12 -11.05
CA SER A 122 26.48 -4.72 -11.79
C SER A 122 27.20 -3.54 -11.13
N SER A 123 26.46 -2.52 -10.68
CA SER A 123 27.04 -1.34 -10.01
C SER A 123 27.56 -1.60 -8.60
N LEU A 124 27.19 -2.72 -7.98
CA LEU A 124 27.68 -3.11 -6.65
C LEU A 124 28.90 -4.04 -6.72
N ILE A 125 29.12 -4.66 -7.88
CA ILE A 125 30.26 -5.56 -8.14
C ILE A 125 31.47 -4.77 -8.66
N LEU A 126 31.21 -3.75 -9.48
CA LEU A 126 32.20 -2.76 -9.95
C LEU A 126 32.46 -1.70 -8.88
#